data_AF-A0ABD6CDI5-F1
#
_entry.id   AF-A0ABD6CDI5-F1
#
_cell.length_a   1.000
_cell.length_b   1.000
_cell.length_c   1.000
_cell.angle_alpha   90.00
_cell.angle_beta   90.00
_cell.angle_gamma   90.00
#
_symmetry.space_group_name_H-M   'P 1'
#
loop_
_entity.id
_entity.type
_entity.pdbx_description
1 polymer ?
#
loop_
_entity_poly.entity_id
_entity_poly.type
_entity_poly.pdbx_seq_one_letter_code
_entity_poly.pdbx_strand_id
1 'polypeptide(L)' 'MSDVLAVTEHRRGELRDVSLEMISAGRELADETGGDLHLAVISGDVDTYADEVNREGVDAIHTVEY' A
#
# COMPACT_ATOMS: atom_id res chain seq x y z
N MET A 1 -9.82 -11.28 -10.99
CA MET A 1 -9.63 -10.00 -10.27
C MET A 1 -10.09 -10.24 -8.85
N SER A 2 -9.24 -10.91 -8.07
CA SER A 2 -9.38 -11.12 -6.63
C SER A 2 -8.43 -10.21 -5.85
N ASP A 3 -7.42 -9.65 -6.53
CA ASP A 3 -6.42 -8.77 -5.92
C ASP A 3 -7.04 -7.53 -5.29
N VAL A 4 -6.44 -7.12 -4.17
CA VAL A 4 -6.81 -5.92 -3.43
C VAL A 4 -5.78 -4.84 -3.74
N LEU A 5 -6.23 -3.66 -4.17
CA LEU A 5 -5.39 -2.48 -4.33
C LEU A 5 -5.79 -1.45 -3.28
N ALA A 6 -4.89 -1.17 -2.33
CA ALA A 6 -5.04 -0.06 -1.39
C ALA A 6 -4.18 1.13 -1.84
N VAL A 7 -4.71 2.35 -1.71
CA VAL A 7 -3.98 3.57 -2.02
C VAL A 7 -3.34 4.11 -0.75
N THR A 8 -2.03 4.28 -0.78
CA THR A 8 -1.24 4.80 0.33
C THR A 8 -1.52 6.30 0.51
N GLU A 9 -2.01 6.69 1.69
CA GLU A 9 -2.15 8.08 2.07
C GLU A 9 -0.82 8.65 2.60
N HIS A 10 -0.40 9.74 1.97
CA HIS A 10 0.58 10.67 2.50
C HIS A 10 0.05 12.10 2.35
N ARG A 11 0.46 13.00 3.26
CA ARG A 11 0.05 14.41 3.19
C ARG A 11 1.07 15.29 3.90
N ARG A 12 1.50 16.36 3.23
CA ARG A 12 2.48 17.34 3.74
C ARG A 12 3.85 16.73 4.02
N GLY A 13 4.30 15.82 3.17
CA GLY A 13 5.62 15.21 3.29
C GLY A 13 5.70 14.10 4.35
N GLU A 14 4.55 13.57 4.77
CA GLU A 14 4.46 12.55 5.81
C GLU A 14 3.51 11.44 5.38
N LEU A 15 3.94 10.18 5.55
CA LEU A 15 3.07 9.01 5.50
C LEU A 15 2.06 9.09 6.66
N ARG A 16 0.83 8.63 6.42
CA ARG A 16 -0.18 8.51 7.47
C ARG A 16 -0.25 7.10 8.01
N ASP A 17 -0.41 6.98 9.33
CA ASP A 17 -0.52 5.70 10.03
C ASP A 17 -1.63 4.81 9.46
N VAL A 18 -2.71 5.41 8.96
CA VAL A 18 -3.80 4.68 8.29
C VAL A 18 -3.31 3.83 7.11
N SER A 19 -2.26 4.26 6.41
CA SER A 19 -1.66 3.47 5.32
C SER A 19 -1.03 2.18 5.82
N LEU A 20 -0.51 2.15 7.05
CA LEU A 20 0.00 0.94 7.69
C LEU A 20 -1.14 0.06 8.20
N GLU A 21 -2.21 0.65 8.75
CA GLU A 21 -3.41 -0.09 9.17
C GLU A 21 -4.11 -0.76 7.97
N MET A 22 -4.11 -0.11 6.81
CA MET A 22 -4.65 -0.63 5.56
C MET A 22 -3.95 -1.90 5.08
N ILE A 23 -2.68 -2.14 5.47
CA ILE A 23 -1.97 -3.37 5.10
C ILE A 23 -2.63 -4.58 5.76
N SER A 24 -2.93 -4.50 7.06
CA SER A 24 -3.59 -5.60 7.79
C SER A 24 -4.97 -5.89 7.22
N ALA A 25 -5.81 -4.85 7.06
CA ALA A 25 -7.17 -5.02 6.53
C ALA A 25 -7.16 -5.49 5.06
N GLY A 26 -6.23 -4.96 4.26
CA GLY A 26 -6.06 -5.35 2.86
C GLY A 26 -5.59 -6.81 2.72
N ARG A 27 -4.70 -7.26 3.60
CA ARG A 27 -4.21 -8.64 3.60
C ARG A 27 -5.31 -9.62 3.96
N GLU A 28 -6.07 -9.35 5.01
CA GLU A 28 -7.23 -10.17 5.40
C GLU A 28 -8.21 -10.30 4.23
N LEU A 29 -8.52 -9.20 3.54
CA LEU A 29 -9.41 -9.23 2.38
C LEU A 29 -8.82 -9.99 1.18
N ALA A 30 -7.52 -9.84 0.92
CA ALA A 30 -6.83 -10.57 -0.13
C ALA A 30 -6.84 -12.09 0.14
N ASP A 31 -6.63 -12.50 1.39
CA ASP A 31 -6.71 -13.90 1.83
C ASP A 31 -8.13 -14.47 1.67
N GLU A 32 -9.16 -13.72 2.05
CA GLU A 32 -10.57 -14.13 1.90
C GLU A 32 -10.98 -14.33 0.43
N THR A 33 -10.37 -13.57 -0.47
CA THR A 33 -10.68 -13.58 -1.90
C THR A 33 -9.71 -14.43 -2.73
N GLY A 34 -8.64 -14.92 -2.12
CA GLY A 34 -7.57 -15.66 -2.79
C GLY A 34 -6.80 -14.83 -3.81
N GLY A 35 -6.60 -13.54 -3.54
CA GLY A 35 -5.82 -12.61 -4.36
C GLY A 35 -4.57 -12.11 -3.63
N ASP A 36 -3.85 -11.22 -4.31
CA ASP A 36 -2.66 -10.55 -3.78
C ASP A 36 -3.00 -9.15 -3.24
N LEU A 37 -2.28 -8.68 -2.24
CA LEU A 37 -2.35 -7.31 -1.74
C LEU A 37 -1.32 -6.42 -2.45
N HIS A 38 -1.83 -5.43 -3.18
CA HIS A 38 -1.05 -4.38 -3.80
C HIS A 38 -1.25 -3.05 -3.10
N LEU A 39 -0.19 -2.24 -3.03
CA LEU A 39 -0.25 -0.84 -2.59
C LEU A 39 0.05 0.10 -3.76
N ALA A 40 -0.65 1.23 -3.83
CA ALA A 40 -0.35 2.32 -4.75
C ALA A 40 0.18 3.54 -3.99
N VAL A 41 1.42 3.92 -4.28
CA VAL A 41 2.07 5.15 -3.78
C VAL A 41 2.13 6.15 -4.92
N ILE A 42 1.43 7.27 -4.78
CA ILE A 42 1.22 8.23 -5.88
C ILE A 42 1.77 9.59 -5.50
N SER A 43 2.71 10.10 -6.29
CA SER A 43 3.36 11.41 -6.13
C SER A 43 4.16 11.57 -4.82
N GLY A 44 4.88 12.68 -4.69
CA GLY A 44 5.79 12.93 -3.57
C GLY A 44 7.07 12.09 -3.66
N ASP A 45 7.66 11.82 -2.49
CA ASP A 45 8.86 10.98 -2.35
C ASP A 45 8.44 9.49 -2.36
N VAL A 46 8.06 8.99 -3.54
CA VAL A 46 7.45 7.66 -3.67
C VAL A 46 8.40 6.54 -3.23
N ASP A 47 9.71 6.72 -3.39
CA ASP A 47 10.71 5.74 -2.97
C ASP A 47 10.71 5.61 -1.44
N THR A 48 10.78 6.74 -0.72
CA THR A 48 10.73 6.74 0.74
C THR A 48 9.43 6.15 1.25
N TYR A 49 8.29 6.56 0.70
CA TYR A 49 7.00 6.04 1.15
C TYR A 49 6.81 4.56 0.79
N ALA A 50 7.30 4.11 -0.36
CA ALA A 50 7.28 2.70 -0.73
C ALA A 50 8.10 1.85 0.24
N ASP A 51 9.30 2.29 0.60
CA ASP A 51 10.13 1.61 1.61
C ASP A 51 9.43 1.54 2.98
N GLU A 52 8.74 2.61 3.39
CA GLU A 52 8.01 2.64 4.66
C GLU A 52 6.84 1.65 4.71
N VAL A 53 6.11 1.48 3.61
CA VAL A 53 4.95 0.57 3.50
C VAL A 53 5.30 -0.84 3.02
N ASN A 54 6.57 -1.10 2.66
CA ASN A 54 7.06 -2.43 2.31
C ASN A 54 7.17 -3.32 3.56
N ARG A 55 6.03 -3.85 3.99
CA ARG A 55 5.86 -4.68 5.19
C ARG A 55 5.38 -6.07 4.81
N GLU A 56 5.50 -6.98 5.78
CA GLU A 56 4.93 -8.32 5.68
C GLU A 56 3.44 -8.27 5.28
N GLY A 57 3.07 -9.10 4.30
CA GLY A 57 1.72 -9.18 3.77
C GLY A 57 1.45 -8.33 2.53
N VAL A 58 2.36 -7.43 2.14
CA VAL A 58 2.31 -6.70 0.87
C VAL A 58 3.01 -7.51 -0.22
N ASP A 59 2.30 -7.80 -1.31
CA ASP A 59 2.82 -8.61 -2.42
C ASP A 59 3.48 -7.74 -3.50
N ALA A 60 2.97 -6.52 -3.73
CA ALA A 60 3.60 -5.56 -4.64
C ALA A 60 3.25 -4.11 -4.31
N ILE A 61 4.19 -3.21 -4.62
CA ILE A 61 4.00 -1.76 -4.50
C ILE A 61 4.13 -1.14 -5.88
N HIS A 62 3.14 -0.36 -6.26
CA HIS A 62 3.12 0.42 -7.50
C HIS A 62 3.42 1.87 -7.17
N THR A 63 4.54 2.38 -7.68
CA THR A 63 4.89 3.80 -7.57
C THR A 63 4.50 4.54 -8.84
N VAL A 64 3.95 5.75 -8.66
CA VAL A 64 3.65 6.68 -9.77
C VAL A 64 4.26 8.03 -9.45
N GLU A 65 5.36 8.35 -10.13
CA GLU A 65 6.05 9.64 -10.04
C GLU A 65 5.46 10.64 -11.05
N TYR A 66 5.23 11.88 -10.60
CA TYR A 66 4.89 13.03 -11.45
C TYR A 66 5.52 14.31 -10.87
#